data_AF-A0A2A7D1W8-F1
#
_entry.id   AF-A0A2A7D1W8-F1
#
_cell.length_a   1.000
_cell.length_b   1.000
_cell.length_c   1.000
_cell.angle_alpha   90.00
_cell.angle_beta   90.00
_cell.angle_gamma   90.00
#
_symmetry.space_group_name_H-M   'P 1'
#
loop_
_entity.id
_entity.type
_entity.pdbx_description
1 polymer ?
#
loop_
_entity_poly.entity_id
_entity_poly.type
_entity_poly.pdbx_seq_one_letter_code
_entity_poly.pdbx_strand_id
1 'polypeptide(L)'
;MKLSSLRFFLFGSFEKTATPNDIDLLILYDSGYVNISQILSLRRRILAHLKGLINIPVDISLLNFIEEEELNFIATEKASELFIN
;
A
#
# COMPACT_ATOMS: atom_id res chain seq x y z
N MET A 1 10.69 -12.46 5.28
CA MET A 1 9.93 -11.21 5.49
C MET A 1 9.02 -11.43 6.67
N LYS A 2 9.11 -10.61 7.72
CA LYS A 2 8.20 -10.68 8.86
C LYS A 2 6.94 -9.91 8.50
N LEU A 3 5.74 -10.42 8.79
CA LEU A 3 4.51 -9.69 8.44
C LEU A 3 4.40 -8.36 9.20
N SER A 4 4.91 -8.32 10.44
CA SER A 4 4.99 -7.13 11.28
C SER A 4 5.92 -6.03 10.73
N SER A 5 6.70 -6.32 9.68
CA SER A 5 7.53 -5.31 9.01
C SER A 5 6.81 -4.64 7.84
N LEU A 6 5.51 -4.87 7.69
CA LEU A 6 4.66 -4.29 6.66
C LEU A 6 3.40 -3.72 7.29
N ARG A 7 2.96 -2.57 6.79
CA ARG A 7 1.66 -1.97 7.09
C ARG A 7 1.02 -1.56 5.77
N PHE A 8 -0.30 -1.68 5.69
CA PHE A 8 -1.06 -1.43 4.47
C PHE A 8 -2.04 -0.30 4.74
N PHE A 9 -2.16 0.64 3.80
CA PHE A 9 -3.09 1.75 3.91
C PHE A 9 -3.84 1.95 2.60
N LEU A 10 -5.11 2.29 2.68
CA LEU A 10 -5.88 2.82 1.54
C LEU A 10 -5.89 4.33 1.60
N PHE A 11 -5.86 4.97 0.44
CA PHE A 11 -5.99 6.42 0.33
C PHE A 11 -6.71 6.78 -0.97
N GLY A 12 -6.76 8.07 -1.28
CA GLY A 12 -7.29 8.54 -2.56
C GLY A 12 -8.81 8.49 -2.66
N SER A 13 -9.31 8.08 -3.84
CA SER A 13 -10.74 8.16 -4.17
C SER A 13 -11.59 7.11 -3.44
N PHE A 14 -10.95 6.02 -3.00
CA PHE A 14 -11.60 4.87 -2.38
C PHE A 14 -12.41 5.22 -1.12
N GLU A 15 -11.95 6.20 -0.34
CA GLU A 15 -12.63 6.60 0.89
C GLU A 15 -13.88 7.47 0.66
N LYS A 16 -14.07 8.00 -0.56
CA LYS A 16 -15.06 9.06 -0.83
C LYS A 16 -16.30 8.57 -1.53
N THR A 17 -16.30 7.37 -2.13
CA THR A 17 -17.42 6.88 -2.94
C THR A 17 -17.73 5.40 -2.66
N ALA A 18 -19.00 5.04 -2.78
CA ALA A 18 -19.43 3.63 -2.69
C ALA A 18 -19.00 2.80 -3.91
N THR A 19 -18.66 3.46 -5.02
CA THR A 19 -18.13 2.87 -6.25
C THR A 19 -16.85 3.58 -6.62
N PRO A 20 -15.70 3.14 -6.07
CA PRO A 20 -14.42 3.75 -6.35
C PRO A 20 -13.98 3.44 -7.78
N ASN A 21 -13.35 4.42 -8.43
CA ASN A 21 -12.88 4.28 -9.80
C ASN A 21 -11.58 3.48 -9.88
N ASP A 22 -10.79 3.53 -8.81
CA ASP A 22 -9.48 2.92 -8.62
C ASP A 22 -9.26 2.58 -7.14
N ILE A 23 -8.20 1.79 -6.87
CA ILE A 23 -7.72 1.53 -5.52
C ILE A 23 -6.27 2.02 -5.42
N ASP A 24 -6.06 3.04 -4.59
CA ASP A 24 -4.74 3.47 -4.19
C ASP A 24 -4.33 2.79 -2.88
N LEU A 25 -3.29 1.96 -2.95
CA LEU A 25 -2.76 1.23 -1.80
C LEU A 25 -1.34 1.69 -1.49
N LEU A 26 -1.08 2.02 -0.23
CA LEU A 26 0.27 2.26 0.28
C LEU A 26 0.74 1.01 1.02
N ILE A 27 1.93 0.53 0.68
CA ILE A 27 2.65 -0.45 1.50
C ILE A 27 3.80 0.27 2.17
N LEU A 28 3.67 0.43 3.48
CA LEU A 28 4.70 0.95 4.35
C LEU A 28 5.56 -0.21 4.85
N TYR A 29 6.88 -0.15 4.68
CA TYR A 29 7.77 -1.25 5.05
C TYR A 29 8.99 -0.79 5.88
N ASP A 30 9.48 -1.70 6.71
CA ASP A 30 10.75 -1.49 7.43
C ASP A 30 11.93 -1.86 6.53
N SER A 31 12.70 -0.87 6.07
CA SER A 31 13.88 -1.07 5.22
C SER A 31 15.03 -1.81 5.94
N GLY A 32 15.01 -1.89 7.28
CA GLY A 32 15.93 -2.73 8.05
C GLY A 32 15.63 -4.23 7.95
N TYR A 33 14.41 -4.62 7.56
CA TYR A 33 14.00 -6.03 7.44
C TYR A 33 13.58 -6.43 6.02
N VAL A 34 13.20 -5.47 5.18
CA VAL A 34 12.69 -5.69 3.83
C VAL A 34 13.54 -4.90 2.85
N ASN A 35 14.22 -5.61 1.94
CA ASN A 35 14.98 -4.95 0.90
C ASN A 35 14.09 -4.59 -0.32
N ILE A 36 14.62 -3.72 -1.18
CA ILE A 36 13.89 -3.21 -2.35
C ILE A 36 13.42 -4.33 -3.29
N SER A 37 14.21 -5.39 -3.48
CA SER A 37 13.82 -6.50 -4.35
C SER A 37 12.63 -7.28 -3.78
N GLN A 38 12.58 -7.45 -2.45
CA GLN A 38 11.50 -8.16 -1.78
C GLN A 38 10.19 -7.37 -1.89
N ILE A 39 10.22 -6.06 -1.61
CA ILE A 39 9.01 -5.23 -1.65
C ILE A 39 8.48 -5.06 -3.09
N LEU A 40 9.37 -4.93 -4.09
CA LEU A 40 8.96 -4.88 -5.50
C LEU A 40 8.34 -6.21 -5.96
N SER A 41 8.87 -7.35 -5.49
CA SER A 41 8.29 -8.66 -5.76
C SER A 41 6.92 -8.81 -5.10
N LEU A 42 6.76 -8.38 -3.86
CA LEU A 42 5.48 -8.36 -3.15
C LEU A 42 4.45 -7.51 -3.91
N ARG A 43 4.80 -6.28 -4.28
CA ARG A 43 3.94 -5.38 -5.07
C ARG A 43 3.43 -6.07 -6.34
N ARG A 44 4.33 -6.70 -7.11
CA ARG A 44 3.95 -7.43 -8.33
C ARG A 44 2.98 -8.57 -8.05
N ARG A 45 3.18 -9.33 -6.97
CA ARG A 45 2.30 -10.44 -6.58
C ARG A 45 0.92 -9.95 -6.16
N ILE A 46 0.84 -8.88 -5.37
CA ILE A 46 -0.43 -8.27 -4.96
C ILE A 46 -1.19 -7.75 -6.19
N LEU A 47 -0.53 -6.98 -7.06
CA LEU A 47 -1.15 -6.49 -8.30
C LEU A 47 -1.67 -7.62 -9.18
N ALA A 48 -0.89 -8.70 -9.36
CA ALA A 48 -1.31 -9.84 -10.16
C ALA A 48 -2.53 -10.56 -9.55
N HIS A 49 -2.58 -10.67 -8.22
CA HIS A 49 -3.71 -11.27 -7.52
C HIS A 49 -4.97 -10.41 -7.64
N LEU A 50 -4.87 -9.11 -7.39
CA LEU A 50 -6.00 -8.18 -7.45
C LEU A 50 -6.55 -8.04 -8.87
N LYS A 51 -5.69 -7.99 -9.90
CA LYS A 51 -6.14 -7.98 -11.30
C LYS A 51 -7.01 -9.19 -11.68
N GLY A 52 -6.87 -10.31 -10.98
CA GLY A 52 -7.72 -11.49 -11.19
C GLY A 52 -9.05 -11.46 -10.43
N LEU A 53 -9.21 -10.53 -9.48
CA LEU A 53 -10.36 -10.47 -8.57
C LEU A 53 -11.26 -9.25 -8.81
N ILE A 54 -10.69 -8.13 -9.26
CA ILE A 54 -11.39 -6.86 -9.40
C ILE A 54 -11.16 -6.24 -10.78
N ASN A 55 -12.18 -5.57 -11.29
CA ASN A 55 -12.20 -4.92 -12.61
C ASN A 55 -11.85 -3.42 -12.58
N ILE A 56 -11.42 -2.90 -11.43
CA ILE A 56 -10.96 -1.52 -11.30
C ILE A 56 -9.43 -1.48 -11.23
N PRO A 57 -8.78 -0.42 -11.73
CA PRO A 57 -7.34 -0.21 -11.59
C PRO A 57 -6.91 -0.23 -10.12
N VAL A 58 -5.69 -0.75 -9.89
CA VAL A 58 -5.05 -0.72 -8.59
C VAL A 58 -3.65 -0.16 -8.76
N ASP A 59 -3.36 0.91 -8.05
CA ASP A 59 -2.03 1.49 -7.96
C ASP A 59 -1.47 1.25 -6.55
N ILE A 60 -0.18 0.88 -6.50
CA ILE A 60 0.50 0.55 -5.25
C ILE A 60 1.75 1.41 -5.10
N SER A 61 1.69 2.33 -4.14
CA SER A 61 2.82 3.12 -3.66
C SER A 61 3.59 2.37 -2.59
N LEU A 62 4.91 2.54 -2.57
CA LEU A 62 5.81 1.92 -1.61
C LEU A 62 6.57 3.02 -0.88
N LEU A 63 6.52 3.02 0.44
CA LEU A 63 7.35 3.89 1.27
C LEU A 63 8.00 3.06 2.36
N ASN A 64 9.24 3.35 2.69
CA ASN A 64 9.81 2.91 3.95
C ASN A 64 9.47 3.91 5.06
N PHE A 65 9.71 3.54 6.32
CA PHE A 65 9.40 4.42 7.46
C PHE A 65 10.08 5.78 7.43
N ILE A 66 11.31 5.87 6.88
CA ILE A 66 12.04 7.13 6.77
C ILE A 66 11.38 8.02 5.70
N GLU A 67 11.07 7.46 4.53
CA GLU A 67 10.37 8.18 3.45
C GLU A 67 9.00 8.67 3.92
N GLU A 68 8.28 7.87 4.69
CA GLU A 68 7.00 8.28 5.28
C GLU A 68 7.16 9.43 6.29
N GLU A 69 8.18 9.40 7.15
CA GLU A 69 8.46 10.48 8.09
C GLU A 69 8.81 11.79 7.38
N GLU A 70 9.60 11.72 6.30
CA GLU A 70 10.00 12.88 5.51
C GLU A 70 8.85 13.48 4.69
N LEU A 71 8.01 12.63 4.09
CA LEU A 71 6.90 13.06 3.25
C LEU A 71 5.62 13.35 4.05
N ASN A 72 5.48 12.75 5.22
CA ASN A 72 4.26 12.75 6.04
C ASN A 72 3.02 12.38 5.19
N PHE A 73 3.17 11.37 4.34
CA PHE A 73 2.21 11.04 3.28
C PHE A 73 0.89 10.53 3.87
N ILE A 74 0.92 9.65 4.87
CA ILE A 74 -0.28 9.10 5.52
C ILE A 74 -1.16 10.22 6.08
N ALA A 75 -0.56 11.21 6.76
CA ALA A 75 -1.32 12.32 7.33
C ALA A 75 -1.85 13.27 6.24
N THR A 76 -1.05 13.51 5.20
CA THR A 76 -1.38 14.44 4.11
C THR A 76 -2.49 13.90 3.22
N GLU A 77 -2.39 12.64 2.83
CA GLU A 77 -3.39 11.94 2.01
C GLU A 77 -4.54 11.35 2.82
N LYS A 78 -4.49 11.48 4.16
CA LYS A 78 -5.45 10.92 5.12
C LYS A 78 -5.63 9.40 4.95
N ALA A 79 -4.53 8.69 4.73
CA ALA A 79 -4.57 7.26 4.45
C ALA A 79 -5.08 6.45 5.65
N SER A 80 -6.05 5.57 5.42
CA SER A 80 -6.61 4.67 6.43
C SER A 80 -5.88 3.33 6.47
N GLU A 81 -5.45 2.92 7.66
CA GLU A 81 -4.77 1.63 7.85
C GLU A 81 -5.71 0.44 7.66
N LEU A 82 -5.25 -0.54 6.88
CA LEU A 82 -5.88 -1.84 6.72
C LEU A 82 -5.29 -2.84 7.70
N PHE A 83 -6.10 -3.27 8.66
CA PHE A 83 -5.76 -4.37 9.54
C PHE A 83 -6.12 -5.70 8.88
N ILE A 84 -5.10 -6.47 8.52
CA ILE A 84 -5.27 -7.83 8.00
C ILE A 84 -5.16 -8.79 9.20
N ASN A 85 -6.29 -9.41 9.55
CA ASN A 85 -6.36 -10.47 10.57
C ASN A 85 -5.92 -11.83 10.03
#